data_AF-A0A4P2QSN4-F1
#
_entry.id   AF-A0A4P2QSN4-F1
#
_cell.length_a   1.000
_cell.length_b   1.000
_cell.length_c   1.000
_cell.angle_alpha   90.00
_cell.angle_beta   90.00
_cell.angle_gamma   90.00
#
_symmetry.space_group_name_H-M   'P 1'
#
loop_
_entity.id
_entity.type
_entity.pdbx_description
1 polymer ?
#
loop_
_entity_poly.entity_id
_entity_poly.type
_entity_poly.pdbx_seq_one_letter_code
_entity_poly.pdbx_strand_id
1 'polypeptide(L)'
;MIPARKALVELARSLDGVGMTSSAVDYLKLIGDGETLSRARELATLSGCALTVRGMWRRAGVDHPILCTPYRTGRAVTDLVEIALDSQALVEARDELPVVYPGDVVIVGGLGYGGPEHVWTVLDATGQGYPDATTSIVTGLDGGQRCERGQQVIRVKTHEITGVPPVDDGRRVRWVIDFGAVWRRWGRPEAA
;
A
#
# COMPACT_ATOMS: atom_id res chain seq x y z
N MET A 1 15.00 -12.69 -0.90
CA MET A 1 14.32 -11.41 -0.59
C MET A 1 15.38 -10.39 -0.22
N ILE A 2 15.37 -9.18 -0.79
CA ILE A 2 16.34 -8.14 -0.40
C ILE A 2 16.07 -7.69 1.05
N PRO A 3 17.10 -7.27 1.82
CA PRO A 3 16.93 -6.86 3.22
C PRO A 3 15.83 -5.82 3.44
N ALA A 4 15.75 -4.81 2.56
CA ALA A 4 14.74 -3.76 2.65
C ALA A 4 13.29 -4.27 2.54
N ARG A 5 13.02 -5.29 1.70
CA ARG A 5 11.69 -5.92 1.62
C ARG A 5 11.33 -6.61 2.93
N LYS A 6 12.30 -7.30 3.53
CA LYS A 6 12.10 -7.96 4.83
C LYS A 6 11.78 -6.93 5.91
N ALA A 7 12.55 -5.85 6.00
CA ALA A 7 12.32 -4.77 6.95
C ALA A 7 10.94 -4.10 6.76
N LEU A 8 10.54 -3.82 5.50
CA LEU A 8 9.21 -3.28 5.21
C LEU A 8 8.09 -4.23 5.64
N VAL A 9 8.23 -5.54 5.37
CA VAL A 9 7.23 -6.55 5.77
C VAL A 9 7.15 -6.68 7.29
N GLU A 10 8.27 -6.64 8.00
CA GLU A 10 8.30 -6.66 9.47
C GLU A 10 7.62 -5.41 10.06
N LEU A 11 7.95 -4.22 9.53
CA LEU A 11 7.27 -2.98 9.87
C LEU A 11 5.77 -3.09 9.61
N ALA A 12 5.37 -3.54 8.42
CA ALA A 12 3.98 -3.67 8.04
C ALA A 12 3.22 -4.62 8.98
N ARG A 13 3.81 -5.77 9.34
CA ARG A 13 3.22 -6.70 10.31
C ARG A 13 3.05 -6.08 11.70
N SER A 14 3.99 -5.25 12.15
CA SER A 14 3.89 -4.57 13.45
C SER A 14 2.77 -3.52 13.51
N LEU A 15 2.24 -3.10 12.35
CA LEU A 15 1.17 -2.10 12.26
C LEU A 15 -0.23 -2.71 12.30
N ASP A 16 -0.36 -4.04 12.25
CA ASP A 16 -1.66 -4.68 12.43
C ASP A 16 -2.26 -4.29 13.78
N GLY A 17 -3.55 -3.95 13.81
CA GLY A 17 -4.18 -3.47 15.03
C GLY A 17 -4.11 -1.94 15.23
N VAL A 18 -3.13 -1.25 14.66
CA VAL A 18 -2.90 0.20 14.88
C VAL A 18 -3.99 1.04 14.23
N GLY A 19 -4.54 2.00 14.96
CA GLY A 19 -5.59 2.90 14.47
C GLY A 19 -6.01 3.94 15.50
N MET A 20 -7.03 4.72 15.18
CA MET A 20 -7.46 5.87 16.01
C MET A 20 -7.95 5.49 17.41
N THR A 21 -8.49 4.29 17.60
CA THR A 21 -8.91 3.81 18.93
C THR A 21 -7.80 3.15 19.72
N SER A 22 -6.91 2.41 19.04
CA SER A 22 -5.96 1.48 19.67
C SER A 22 -4.59 2.11 19.92
N SER A 23 -4.08 2.89 18.96
CA SER A 23 -2.86 3.68 19.12
C SER A 23 -2.92 4.92 18.21
N ALA A 24 -3.69 5.92 18.66
CA ALA A 24 -3.91 7.14 17.90
C ALA A 24 -2.60 7.89 17.59
N VAL A 25 -1.65 7.93 18.53
CA VAL A 25 -0.37 8.62 18.35
C VAL A 25 0.44 7.98 17.24
N ASP A 26 0.59 6.65 17.26
CA ASP A 26 1.37 5.95 16.24
C ASP A 26 0.70 6.00 14.87
N TYR A 27 -0.64 5.90 14.85
CA TYR A 27 -1.43 5.98 13.63
C TYR A 27 -1.33 7.37 12.99
N LEU A 28 -1.55 8.44 13.75
CA LEU A 28 -1.44 9.82 13.26
C LEU A 28 -0.02 10.14 12.80
N LYS A 29 1.00 9.66 13.53
CA LYS A 29 2.39 9.77 13.09
C LYS A 29 2.65 8.99 11.81
N LEU A 30 1.98 7.86 11.57
CA LEU A 30 2.17 7.11 10.32
C LEU A 30 1.60 7.86 9.12
N ILE A 31 0.31 8.24 9.19
CA ILE A 31 -0.42 8.79 8.04
C ILE A 31 -0.20 10.28 7.83
N GLY A 32 0.24 11.01 8.85
CA GLY A 32 0.36 12.46 8.87
C GLY A 32 1.70 12.97 9.38
N ASP A 33 2.78 12.18 9.31
CA ASP A 33 4.13 12.70 9.61
C ASP A 33 4.45 13.93 8.73
N GLY A 34 5.11 14.93 9.31
CA GLY A 34 5.30 16.26 8.69
C GLY A 34 4.09 17.20 8.73
N GLU A 35 2.90 16.73 9.14
CA GLU A 35 1.70 17.55 9.28
C GLU A 35 1.52 18.12 10.69
N THR A 36 0.67 19.15 10.80
CA THR A 36 0.13 19.54 12.11
C THR A 36 -0.78 18.44 12.67
N LEU A 37 -0.91 18.35 14.01
CA LEU A 37 -1.78 17.37 14.65
C LEU A 37 -3.25 17.49 14.21
N SER A 38 -3.74 18.72 14.01
CA SER A 38 -5.10 18.96 13.52
C SER A 38 -5.30 18.35 12.12
N ARG A 39 -4.34 18.59 11.24
CA ARG A 39 -4.36 18.05 9.88
C ARG A 39 -4.23 16.52 9.86
N ALA A 40 -3.35 15.94 10.67
CA ALA A 40 -3.25 14.49 10.78
C ALA A 40 -4.58 13.84 11.23
N ARG A 41 -5.31 14.48 12.17
CA ARG A 41 -6.64 14.03 12.60
C ARG A 41 -7.68 14.11 11.48
N GLU A 42 -7.63 15.16 10.65
CA GLU A 42 -8.49 15.26 9.47
C GLU A 42 -8.20 14.13 8.48
N LEU A 43 -6.92 13.85 8.20
CA LEU A 43 -6.51 12.74 7.34
C LEU A 43 -7.00 11.38 7.85
N ALA A 44 -7.04 11.19 9.18
CA ALA A 44 -7.57 9.99 9.81
C ALA A 44 -9.08 9.77 9.58
N THR A 45 -9.80 10.74 9.01
CA THR A 45 -11.22 10.59 8.63
C THR A 45 -11.41 10.16 7.17
N LEU A 46 -10.36 10.26 6.35
CA LEU A 46 -10.36 9.90 4.92
C LEU A 46 -10.07 8.40 4.71
N SER A 47 -10.09 7.94 3.46
CA SER A 47 -9.62 6.58 3.12
C SER A 47 -8.11 6.47 3.33
N GLY A 48 -7.69 5.69 4.34
CA GLY A 48 -6.31 5.65 4.83
C GLY A 48 -5.37 4.67 4.10
N CYS A 49 -5.85 3.93 3.11
CA CYS A 49 -5.10 2.85 2.44
C CYS A 49 -3.76 3.34 1.87
N ALA A 50 -3.79 4.35 1.00
CA ALA A 50 -2.59 4.90 0.37
C ALA A 50 -1.73 5.74 1.34
N LEU A 51 -2.34 6.44 2.30
CA LEU A 51 -1.61 7.19 3.33
C LEU A 51 -0.78 6.28 4.23
N THR A 52 -1.30 5.09 4.53
CA THR A 52 -0.59 4.07 5.30
C THR A 52 0.65 3.58 4.54
N VAL A 53 0.53 3.30 3.25
CA VAL A 53 1.67 2.92 2.39
C VAL A 53 2.73 4.01 2.35
N ARG A 54 2.34 5.27 2.13
CA ARG A 54 3.27 6.43 2.18
C ARG A 54 4.00 6.50 3.51
N GLY A 55 3.28 6.36 4.62
CA GLY A 55 3.84 6.34 5.96
C GLY A 55 4.86 5.23 6.16
N MET A 56 4.55 4.01 5.69
CA MET A 56 5.47 2.87 5.76
C MET A 56 6.72 3.10 4.93
N TRP A 57 6.60 3.60 3.70
CA TRP A 57 7.76 3.89 2.85
C TRP A 57 8.70 4.91 3.51
N ARG A 58 8.17 5.99 4.09
CA ARG A 58 8.99 6.94 4.87
C ARG A 58 9.71 6.30 6.03
N ARG A 59 8.98 5.53 6.86
CA ARG A 59 9.55 4.84 8.03
C ARG A 59 10.57 3.78 7.64
N ALA A 60 10.41 3.16 6.48
CA ALA A 60 11.38 2.21 5.93
C ALA A 60 12.63 2.91 5.39
N GLY A 61 12.63 4.24 5.20
CA GLY A 61 13.78 5.01 4.73
C GLY A 61 13.74 5.38 3.24
N VAL A 62 12.57 5.34 2.59
CA VAL A 62 12.38 5.86 1.22
C VAL A 62 12.39 7.38 1.26
N ASP A 63 13.36 7.98 0.56
CA ASP A 63 13.65 9.41 0.54
C ASP A 63 13.28 10.05 -0.80
N HIS A 64 11.97 10.10 -1.07
CA HIS A 64 11.43 10.74 -2.26
C HIS A 64 10.85 12.12 -1.92
N PRO A 65 11.07 13.18 -2.73
CA PRO A 65 10.55 14.53 -2.44
C PRO A 65 9.05 14.58 -2.10
N ILE A 66 8.20 13.86 -2.84
CA ILE A 66 6.75 13.73 -2.58
C ILE A 66 6.42 13.21 -1.16
N LEU A 67 7.27 12.34 -0.59
CA LEU A 67 7.10 11.83 0.76
C LEU A 67 7.61 12.81 1.83
N CYS A 68 8.60 13.64 1.49
CA CYS A 68 9.20 14.63 2.40
C CYS A 68 8.38 15.91 2.53
N THR A 69 7.46 16.17 1.61
CA THR A 69 6.56 17.34 1.66
C THR A 69 5.21 17.03 2.31
N PRO A 70 4.53 18.03 2.90
CA PRO A 70 3.15 17.89 3.37
C PRO A 70 2.22 17.29 2.31
N TYR A 71 1.30 16.45 2.75
CA TYR A 71 0.37 15.72 1.92
C TYR A 71 -0.70 16.64 1.31
N ARG A 72 -0.87 16.51 -0.01
CA ARG A 72 -1.91 17.19 -0.79
C ARG A 72 -3.18 16.33 -0.83
N THR A 73 -4.32 16.86 -0.37
CA THR A 73 -5.60 16.12 -0.34
C THR A 73 -5.92 15.49 -1.70
N GLY A 74 -6.41 14.25 -1.69
CA GLY A 74 -6.87 13.54 -2.90
C GLY A 74 -5.76 12.97 -3.76
N ARG A 75 -4.49 13.04 -3.33
CA ARG A 75 -3.34 12.61 -4.13
C ARG A 75 -2.64 11.35 -3.64
N ALA A 76 -3.13 10.68 -2.61
CA ALA A 76 -2.35 9.61 -1.97
C ALA A 76 -1.98 8.47 -2.93
N VAL A 77 -2.91 7.99 -3.77
CA VAL A 77 -2.60 6.96 -4.79
C VAL A 77 -1.79 7.54 -5.93
N THR A 78 -2.15 8.72 -6.45
CA THR A 78 -1.39 9.41 -7.52
C THR A 78 0.08 9.61 -7.14
N ASP A 79 0.34 10.00 -5.90
CA ASP A 79 1.69 10.18 -5.38
C ASP A 79 2.46 8.85 -5.33
N LEU A 80 1.82 7.73 -4.94
CA LEU A 80 2.47 6.41 -4.99
C LEU A 80 2.81 6.00 -6.44
N VAL A 81 1.91 6.26 -7.38
CA VAL A 81 2.11 5.99 -8.81
C VAL A 81 3.24 6.85 -9.38
N GLU A 82 3.31 8.14 -9.05
CA GLU A 82 4.41 9.02 -9.48
C GLU A 82 5.76 8.54 -8.94
N ILE A 83 5.85 8.21 -7.64
CA ILE A 83 7.08 7.63 -7.05
C ILE A 83 7.46 6.33 -7.78
N ALA A 84 6.48 5.48 -8.10
CA ALA A 84 6.72 4.21 -8.79
C ALA A 84 7.20 4.43 -10.22
N LEU A 85 6.62 5.36 -10.97
CA LEU A 85 7.06 5.73 -12.32
C LEU A 85 8.49 6.27 -12.32
N ASP A 86 8.80 7.19 -11.41
CA ASP A 86 10.14 7.77 -11.24
C ASP A 86 11.21 6.72 -10.87
N SER A 87 10.77 5.59 -10.31
CA SER A 87 11.62 4.44 -9.92
C SER A 87 11.62 3.30 -10.93
N GLN A 88 10.88 3.42 -12.04
CA GLN A 88 10.60 2.31 -12.97
C GLN A 88 10.06 1.05 -12.27
N ALA A 89 9.26 1.26 -11.22
CA ALA A 89 8.73 0.22 -10.34
C ALA A 89 7.27 -0.14 -10.64
N LEU A 90 6.59 0.62 -11.49
CA LEU A 90 5.17 0.41 -11.79
C LEU A 90 5.00 -0.68 -12.85
N VAL A 91 4.35 -1.78 -12.49
CA VAL A 91 4.02 -2.89 -13.38
C VAL A 91 2.51 -2.94 -13.58
N GLU A 92 2.07 -2.83 -14.83
CA GLU A 92 0.65 -2.85 -15.19
C GLU A 92 0.16 -4.28 -15.47
N ALA A 93 -0.98 -4.64 -14.88
CA ALA A 93 -1.63 -5.92 -15.07
C ALA A 93 -2.53 -5.89 -16.32
N ARG A 94 -1.92 -5.92 -17.52
CA ARG A 94 -2.64 -5.85 -18.80
C ARG A 94 -3.21 -7.20 -19.23
N ASP A 95 -2.33 -8.16 -19.47
CA ASP A 95 -2.68 -9.45 -20.07
C ASP A 95 -2.69 -10.59 -19.06
N GLU A 96 -1.95 -10.43 -17.97
CA GLU A 96 -1.85 -11.39 -16.87
C GLU A 96 -1.57 -10.65 -15.55
N LEU A 97 -1.74 -11.36 -14.45
CA LEU A 97 -1.37 -10.85 -13.13
C LEU A 97 0.16 -10.83 -13.01
N PRO A 98 0.80 -9.67 -12.75
CA PRO A 98 2.24 -9.64 -12.53
C PRO A 98 2.64 -10.45 -11.31
N VAL A 99 3.84 -11.04 -11.35
CA VAL A 99 4.41 -11.69 -10.16
C VAL A 99 4.52 -10.68 -9.03
N VAL A 100 4.02 -11.07 -7.86
CA VAL A 100 3.99 -10.23 -6.66
C VAL A 100 4.98 -10.77 -5.63
N TYR A 101 5.68 -9.88 -4.93
CA TYR A 101 6.60 -10.25 -3.86
C TYR A 101 6.21 -9.57 -2.54
N PRO A 102 6.52 -10.19 -1.39
CA PRO A 102 6.38 -9.50 -0.10
C PRO A 102 7.10 -8.15 -0.09
N GLY A 103 6.40 -7.12 0.39
CA GLY A 103 6.79 -5.71 0.36
C GLY A 103 6.23 -4.94 -0.84
N ASP A 104 5.74 -5.60 -1.90
CA ASP A 104 5.11 -4.89 -3.02
C ASP A 104 3.82 -4.21 -2.61
N VAL A 105 3.40 -3.24 -3.42
CA VAL A 105 2.12 -2.56 -3.24
C VAL A 105 1.20 -2.92 -4.40
N VAL A 106 0.01 -3.41 -4.09
CA VAL A 106 -1.01 -3.77 -5.09
C VAL A 106 -2.06 -2.67 -5.11
N ILE A 107 -2.39 -2.18 -6.31
CA ILE A 107 -3.48 -1.23 -6.55
C ILE A 107 -4.54 -1.95 -7.38
N VAL A 108 -5.77 -1.96 -6.88
CA VAL A 108 -6.93 -2.55 -7.55
C VAL A 108 -8.01 -1.53 -7.85
N GLY A 109 -8.86 -1.87 -8.82
CA GLY A 109 -10.07 -1.14 -9.16
C GLY A 109 -9.83 0.22 -9.81
N GLY A 110 -10.91 1.01 -9.88
CA GLY A 110 -10.94 2.27 -10.63
C GLY A 110 -11.42 2.12 -12.08
N LEU A 111 -11.27 3.17 -12.87
CA LEU A 111 -11.82 3.24 -14.23
C LEU A 111 -11.24 2.11 -15.11
N GLY A 112 -12.10 1.22 -15.59
CA GLY A 112 -11.72 0.07 -16.42
C GLY A 112 -11.27 -1.19 -15.64
N TYR A 113 -11.22 -1.14 -14.30
CA TYR A 113 -10.75 -2.25 -13.45
C TYR A 113 -11.75 -2.66 -12.35
N GLY A 114 -12.97 -2.09 -12.38
CA GLY A 114 -14.10 -2.45 -11.51
C GLY A 114 -13.99 -1.95 -10.07
N GLY A 115 -15.14 -1.66 -9.45
CA GLY A 115 -15.23 -1.22 -8.05
C GLY A 115 -14.41 0.03 -7.66
N PRO A 116 -14.41 0.39 -6.36
CA PRO A 116 -13.62 1.52 -5.87
C PRO A 116 -12.12 1.19 -5.84
N GLU A 117 -11.31 2.21 -6.14
CA GLU A 117 -9.85 2.11 -6.06
C GLU A 117 -9.39 1.78 -4.64
N HIS A 118 -8.44 0.85 -4.52
CA HIS A 118 -7.92 0.41 -3.23
C HIS A 118 -6.45 -0.03 -3.35
N VAL A 119 -5.71 0.08 -2.25
CA VAL A 119 -4.26 -0.20 -2.23
C VAL A 119 -3.82 -0.80 -0.91
N TRP A 120 -2.88 -1.74 -0.96
CA TRP A 120 -2.29 -2.36 0.23
C TRP A 120 -0.85 -2.82 -0.01
N THR A 121 -0.14 -3.11 1.08
CA THR A 121 1.22 -3.70 1.02
C THR A 121 1.15 -5.20 1.22
N VAL A 122 1.85 -5.94 0.37
CA VAL A 122 1.88 -7.41 0.36
C VAL A 122 2.77 -7.92 1.48
N LEU A 123 2.26 -8.84 2.29
CA LEU A 123 2.97 -9.47 3.41
C LEU A 123 3.38 -10.91 3.10
N ASP A 124 2.55 -11.60 2.33
CA ASP A 124 2.79 -12.95 1.84
C ASP A 124 2.13 -13.14 0.47
N ALA A 125 2.87 -13.76 -0.45
CA ALA A 125 2.47 -14.02 -1.82
C ALA A 125 2.69 -15.50 -2.21
N THR A 126 2.68 -16.41 -1.24
CA THR A 126 2.84 -17.86 -1.46
C THR A 126 1.68 -18.48 -2.23
N GLY A 127 0.48 -17.89 -2.20
CA GLY A 127 -0.71 -18.35 -2.91
C GLY A 127 -0.83 -17.86 -4.36
N GLN A 128 0.28 -17.57 -5.05
CA GLN A 128 0.24 -17.16 -6.46
C GLN A 128 -0.07 -18.33 -7.38
N GLY A 129 -0.96 -18.10 -8.35
CA GLY A 129 -1.44 -19.15 -9.26
C GLY A 129 -2.40 -20.14 -8.58
N TYR A 130 -3.10 -19.71 -7.54
CA TYR A 130 -4.10 -20.50 -6.83
C TYR A 130 -5.41 -19.70 -6.68
N PRO A 131 -6.59 -20.32 -6.91
CA PRO A 131 -6.78 -21.73 -7.28
C PRO A 131 -6.44 -22.06 -8.74
N ASP A 132 -6.17 -21.05 -9.58
CA ASP A 132 -5.79 -21.19 -10.98
C ASP A 132 -4.66 -20.21 -11.36
N ALA A 133 -4.09 -20.38 -12.56
CA ALA A 133 -2.94 -19.60 -13.03
C ALA A 133 -3.19 -18.07 -13.13
N THR A 134 -4.46 -17.63 -13.14
CA THR A 134 -4.83 -16.21 -13.28
C THR A 134 -5.20 -15.55 -11.96
N THR A 135 -5.34 -16.36 -10.90
CA THR A 135 -5.75 -15.93 -9.58
C THR A 135 -4.61 -16.09 -8.58
N SER A 136 -4.55 -15.19 -7.60
CA SER A 136 -3.63 -15.31 -6.48
C SER A 136 -4.33 -15.01 -5.18
N ILE A 137 -4.02 -15.82 -4.16
CA ILE A 137 -4.39 -15.54 -2.78
C ILE A 137 -3.17 -14.92 -2.09
N VAL A 138 -3.32 -13.66 -1.68
CA VAL A 138 -2.25 -12.83 -1.15
C VAL A 138 -2.66 -12.28 0.21
N THR A 139 -1.77 -12.34 1.20
CA THR A 139 -1.98 -11.65 2.48
C THR A 139 -1.40 -10.25 2.40
N GLY A 140 -2.21 -9.23 2.72
CA GLY A 140 -1.85 -7.82 2.65
C GLY A 140 -2.12 -7.07 3.95
N LEU A 141 -1.47 -5.90 4.10
CA LEU A 141 -1.75 -4.93 5.14
C LEU A 141 -2.57 -3.77 4.58
N ASP A 142 -3.78 -3.62 5.08
CA ASP A 142 -4.75 -2.62 4.68
C ASP A 142 -4.83 -1.44 5.64
N GLY A 143 -4.69 -0.22 5.11
CA GLY A 143 -4.78 1.02 5.89
C GLY A 143 -6.15 1.71 5.94
N GLY A 144 -7.14 1.17 5.21
CA GLY A 144 -8.46 1.81 5.01
C GLY A 144 -9.64 1.14 5.72
N GLN A 145 -9.38 0.21 6.64
CA GLN A 145 -10.45 -0.53 7.32
C GLN A 145 -11.02 0.28 8.49
N ARG A 146 -12.24 -0.07 8.91
CA ARG A 146 -12.89 0.54 10.08
C ARG A 146 -13.09 -0.49 11.18
N CYS A 147 -12.86 -0.09 12.43
CA CYS A 147 -13.23 -0.89 13.59
C CYS A 147 -14.75 -0.83 13.85
N GLU A 148 -15.24 -1.55 14.86
CA GLU A 148 -16.66 -1.57 15.26
C GLU A 148 -17.22 -0.18 15.60
N ARG A 149 -16.36 0.76 15.99
CA ARG A 149 -16.72 2.16 16.27
C ARG A 149 -16.69 3.05 15.02
N GLY A 150 -16.51 2.49 13.84
CA GLY A 150 -16.41 3.21 12.58
C GLY A 150 -15.12 4.02 12.40
N GLN A 151 -14.13 3.88 13.27
CA GLN A 151 -12.85 4.61 13.19
C GLN A 151 -11.82 3.84 12.38
N GLN A 152 -10.91 4.56 11.71
CA GLN A 152 -9.86 3.97 10.88
C GLN A 152 -8.93 3.07 11.70
N VAL A 153 -8.59 1.93 11.11
CA VAL A 153 -7.70 0.94 11.69
C VAL A 153 -6.98 0.14 10.61
N ILE A 154 -5.72 -0.18 10.85
CA ILE A 154 -4.88 -1.00 9.98
C ILE A 154 -5.17 -2.47 10.28
N ARG A 155 -5.33 -3.28 9.23
CA ARG A 155 -5.60 -4.71 9.36
C ARG A 155 -4.81 -5.54 8.37
N VAL A 156 -4.36 -6.71 8.83
CA VAL A 156 -3.97 -7.79 7.93
C VAL A 156 -5.22 -8.45 7.35
N LYS A 157 -5.26 -8.63 6.03
CA LYS A 157 -6.35 -9.31 5.33
C LYS A 157 -5.80 -10.23 4.25
N THR A 158 -6.58 -11.26 3.94
CA THR A 158 -6.37 -12.09 2.76
C THR A 158 -7.16 -11.50 1.60
N HIS A 159 -6.51 -11.40 0.46
CA HIS A 159 -7.05 -10.90 -0.79
C HIS A 159 -6.98 -12.00 -1.83
N GLU A 160 -8.09 -12.25 -2.49
CA GLU A 160 -8.10 -12.94 -3.77
C GLU A 160 -7.98 -11.88 -4.86
N ILE A 161 -6.95 -11.99 -5.71
CA ILE A 161 -6.66 -11.03 -6.76
C ILE A 161 -6.51 -11.70 -8.11
N THR A 162 -6.92 -10.99 -9.15
CA THR A 162 -6.80 -11.39 -10.55
C THR A 162 -6.31 -10.21 -11.39
N GLY A 163 -5.52 -10.50 -12.43
CA GLY A 163 -5.17 -9.55 -13.49
C GLY A 163 -6.20 -9.59 -14.62
N VAL A 164 -6.07 -8.71 -15.63
CA VAL A 164 -6.88 -8.65 -16.88
C VAL A 164 -8.14 -7.75 -16.80
N PRO A 165 -8.48 -6.99 -17.88
CA PRO A 165 -9.69 -6.17 -17.97
C PRO A 165 -10.99 -6.98 -17.81
N PRO A 166 -12.08 -6.35 -17.36
CA PRO A 166 -13.25 -7.04 -16.86
C PRO A 166 -14.02 -7.84 -17.92
N VAL A 167 -14.47 -9.03 -17.51
CA VAL A 167 -15.68 -9.69 -18.05
C VAL A 167 -16.89 -9.40 -17.12
N ASP A 168 -16.65 -8.87 -15.92
CA ASP A 168 -17.62 -8.68 -14.82
C ASP A 168 -17.33 -7.41 -13.96
N ASP A 169 -18.05 -7.24 -12.85
CA ASP A 169 -18.00 -6.07 -11.95
C ASP A 169 -16.98 -6.17 -10.80
N GLY A 170 -16.11 -7.19 -10.81
CA GLY A 170 -15.11 -7.43 -9.78
C GLY A 170 -13.99 -6.39 -9.73
N ARG A 171 -13.38 -6.20 -8.55
CA ARG A 171 -12.15 -5.38 -8.39
C ARG A 171 -10.95 -6.16 -8.90
N ARG A 172 -10.26 -5.63 -9.92
CA ARG A 172 -9.08 -6.25 -10.55
C ARG A 172 -7.81 -5.51 -10.22
N VAL A 173 -6.67 -6.21 -10.26
CA VAL A 173 -5.36 -5.58 -10.15
C VAL A 173 -5.16 -4.70 -11.35
N ARG A 174 -4.85 -3.43 -11.08
CA ARG A 174 -4.46 -2.44 -12.07
C ARG A 174 -2.95 -2.34 -12.14
N TRP A 175 -2.32 -2.17 -10.98
CA TRP A 175 -0.88 -2.02 -10.87
C TRP A 175 -0.30 -2.79 -9.69
N VAL A 176 0.93 -3.25 -9.88
CA VAL A 176 1.83 -3.68 -8.81
C VAL A 176 3.01 -2.72 -8.79
N ILE A 177 3.37 -2.21 -7.62
CA ILE A 177 4.58 -1.40 -7.43
C ILE A 177 5.65 -2.30 -6.82
N ASP A 178 6.74 -2.54 -7.57
CA ASP A 178 7.94 -3.23 -7.10
C ASP A 178 8.66 -2.37 -6.05
N PHE A 179 8.44 -2.68 -4.77
CA PHE A 179 9.10 -1.94 -3.69
C PHE A 179 10.63 -2.09 -3.74
N GLY A 180 11.14 -3.20 -4.26
CA GLY A 180 12.58 -3.37 -4.46
C GLY A 180 13.16 -2.36 -5.46
N ALA A 181 12.43 -2.04 -6.53
CA ALA A 181 12.82 -0.99 -7.48
C ALA A 181 12.73 0.41 -6.84
N VAL A 182 11.66 0.70 -6.09
CA VAL A 182 11.53 1.95 -5.31
C VAL A 182 12.72 2.10 -4.35
N TRP A 183 13.03 1.07 -3.58
CA TRP A 183 14.13 1.08 -2.62
C TRP A 183 15.50 1.26 -3.28
N ARG A 184 15.77 0.58 -4.40
CA ARG A 184 17.04 0.76 -5.13
C ARG A 184 17.26 2.21 -5.57
N ARG A 185 16.19 2.93 -5.87
CA ARG A 185 16.27 4.31 -6.36
C ARG A 185 16.32 5.34 -5.22
N TRP A 186 15.51 5.14 -4.18
CA TRP A 186 15.23 6.17 -3.16
C TRP A 186 15.53 5.73 -1.72
N GLY A 187 15.94 4.47 -1.51
CA GLY A 187 16.23 3.96 -0.18
C GLY A 187 17.52 4.52 0.40
N ARG A 188 17.51 4.89 1.68
CA ARG A 188 18.72 5.28 2.41
C ARG A 188 19.42 4.03 2.96
N PRO A 189 20.72 3.82 2.67
CA PRO A 189 21.46 2.62 3.11
C PRO A 189 21.50 2.41 4.63
N GLU A 190 21.41 3.51 5.40
CA GLU A 190 21.52 3.52 6.86
C GLU A 190 20.22 3.08 7.58
N ALA A 191 19.13 2.89 6.84
CA ALA A 191 17.82 2.55 7.38
C ALA A 191 17.43 1.06 7.23
N ALA A 192 18.34 0.22 6.70
CA ALA A 192 18.11 -1.20 6.42
C ALA A 192 18.76 -2.15 7.44
#